data_AF-A0A8H6Y458-F1
#
_entry.id   AF-A0A8H6Y458-F1
#
_cell.length_a   1.000
_cell.length_b   1.000
_cell.length_c   1.000
_cell.angle_alpha   90.00
_cell.angle_beta   90.00
_cell.angle_gamma   90.00
#
_symmetry.space_group_name_H-M   'P 1'
#
loop_
_entity.id
_entity.type
_entity.pdbx_description
1 polymer ?
#
loop_
_entity_poly.entity_id
_entity_poly.type
_entity_poly.pdbx_seq_one_letter_code
_entity_poly.pdbx_strand_id
1 'polypeptide(L)'
;MDEILQLSGCHRLDRIHWFRARRRCKGGQMIYVSSGASGVGSMVIQICKIKRLKVIGSAGTDAKVDFIRSIGADVVSDYKTTPFAAALQEHGPIDLFWDNVGGEQLH
;
A
#
# COMPACT_ATOMS: atom_id res chain seq x y z
N MET A 1 -28.47 -8.36 19.78
CA MET A 1 -29.44 -9.42 19.50
C MET A 1 -29.38 -9.70 18.02
N ASP A 2 -28.19 -10.05 17.53
CA ASP A 2 -27.58 -11.40 17.53
C ASP A 2 -27.96 -12.03 16.19
N GLU A 3 -27.06 -12.38 15.26
CA GLU A 3 -25.75 -13.03 15.39
C GLU A 3 -24.60 -12.18 14.80
N ILE A 4 -23.46 -11.91 15.45
CA ILE A 4 -22.50 -12.74 16.19
C ILE A 4 -21.58 -13.61 15.31
N LEU A 5 -20.35 -13.08 15.19
CA LEU A 5 -19.06 -13.76 15.21
C LEU A 5 -18.86 -15.01 14.34
N GLN A 6 -18.20 -14.79 13.20
CA GLN A 6 -16.95 -15.52 12.94
C GLN A 6 -16.10 -14.84 11.87
N LEU A 7 -15.43 -13.74 12.22
CA LEU A 7 -14.11 -13.40 11.64
C LEU A 7 -13.31 -12.60 12.68
N SER A 8 -13.20 -13.18 13.88
CA SER A 8 -12.06 -12.94 14.75
C SER A 8 -10.77 -13.20 13.96
N GLY A 9 -9.91 -12.18 13.85
CA GLY A 9 -8.54 -12.35 13.34
C GLY A 9 -8.39 -12.55 11.83
N CYS A 10 -9.01 -11.68 11.01
CA CYS A 10 -8.77 -11.76 9.57
C CYS A 10 -7.67 -10.81 9.10
N HIS A 11 -6.46 -11.37 9.01
CA HIS A 11 -5.38 -11.04 8.09
C HIS A 11 -5.87 -11.04 6.61
N ARG A 12 -6.87 -10.22 6.27
CA ARG A 12 -7.52 -10.26 4.95
C ARG A 12 -6.97 -9.18 4.04
N LEU A 13 -5.81 -9.49 3.47
CA LEU A 13 -5.28 -8.92 2.24
C LEU A 13 -6.28 -9.16 1.09
N ASP A 14 -7.22 -8.27 0.85
CA ASP A 14 -8.14 -8.33 -0.29
C ASP A 14 -7.48 -7.85 -1.59
N ARG A 15 -6.72 -8.79 -2.15
CA ARG A 15 -5.82 -8.74 -3.33
C ARG A 15 -6.31 -8.05 -4.62
N ILE A 16 -7.60 -7.75 -4.83
CA ILE A 16 -8.11 -7.26 -6.15
C ILE A 16 -9.28 -6.23 -5.99
N HIS A 17 -9.69 -5.84 -4.78
CA HIS A 17 -10.96 -5.10 -4.58
C HIS A 17 -10.87 -3.55 -4.60
N TRP A 18 -9.71 -2.98 -4.92
CA TRP A 18 -9.44 -1.53 -4.88
C TRP A 18 -10.50 -0.66 -5.58
N PHE A 19 -11.02 -1.09 -6.74
CA PHE A 19 -12.01 -0.31 -7.49
C PHE A 19 -13.38 -0.25 -6.79
N ARG A 20 -13.77 -1.26 -5.99
CA ARG A 20 -15.00 -1.29 -5.18
C ARG A 20 -14.82 -0.65 -3.80
N ALA A 21 -13.60 -0.54 -3.29
CA ALA A 21 -13.29 0.03 -1.99
C ALA A 21 -13.31 1.58 -1.93
N ARG A 22 -13.58 2.27 -3.05
CA ARG A 22 -13.67 3.75 -3.12
C ARG A 22 -14.52 4.38 -2.00
N ARG A 23 -15.51 3.66 -1.47
CA ARG A 23 -16.42 4.12 -0.41
C ARG A 23 -15.84 4.10 1.01
N ARG A 24 -14.62 3.59 1.24
CA ARG A 24 -14.07 3.40 2.61
C ARG A 24 -12.70 4.05 2.88
N CYS A 25 -12.02 4.60 1.87
CA CYS A 25 -10.76 5.31 2.09
C CYS A 25 -11.00 6.66 2.79
N LYS A 26 -10.62 6.76 4.05
CA LYS A 26 -10.61 8.02 4.82
C LYS A 26 -9.23 8.68 4.68
N GLY A 27 -9.20 10.00 4.66
CA GLY A 27 -7.94 10.75 4.72
C GLY A 27 -7.16 10.39 5.99
N GLY A 28 -5.83 10.35 5.88
CA GLY A 28 -4.94 9.95 6.97
C GLY A 28 -4.65 8.44 7.08
N GLN A 29 -5.36 7.61 6.33
CA GLN A 29 -5.05 6.17 6.24
C GLN A 29 -3.78 5.91 5.43
N MET A 30 -3.14 4.78 5.72
CA MET A 30 -1.93 4.35 5.05
C MET A 30 -2.19 3.26 4.02
N ILE A 31 -1.62 3.42 2.83
CA ILE A 31 -1.65 2.41 1.77
C ILE A 31 -0.25 1.98 1.37
N TYR A 32 -0.08 0.68 1.15
CA TYR A 32 1.08 0.13 0.48
C TYR A 32 0.79 -0.18 -0.99
N VAL A 33 1.70 0.18 -1.89
CA VAL A 33 1.60 -0.02 -3.33
C VAL A 33 2.82 -0.79 -3.82
N SER A 34 2.63 -2.07 -4.15
CA SER A 34 3.68 -2.87 -4.77
C SER A 34 3.90 -2.45 -6.24
N SER A 35 5.15 -2.58 -6.73
CA SER A 35 5.54 -2.14 -8.08
C SER A 35 5.03 -0.74 -8.43
N GLY A 36 5.28 0.22 -7.54
CA GLY A 36 4.77 1.59 -7.65
C GLY A 36 5.22 2.33 -8.91
N ALA A 37 6.37 1.96 -9.48
CA ALA A 37 6.88 2.56 -10.71
C ALA A 37 6.27 1.97 -12.00
N SER A 38 5.35 1.00 -11.88
CA SER A 38 4.60 0.48 -13.03
C SER A 38 3.56 1.49 -13.53
N GLY A 39 3.05 1.29 -14.75
CA GLY A 39 2.00 2.15 -15.31
C GLY A 39 0.77 2.23 -14.40
N VAL A 40 0.29 1.11 -13.86
CA VAL A 40 -0.86 1.11 -12.95
C VAL A 40 -0.48 1.58 -11.55
N GLY A 41 0.67 1.14 -11.01
CA GLY A 41 1.12 1.53 -9.67
C GLY A 41 1.29 3.04 -9.51
N SER A 42 1.85 3.70 -10.53
CA SER A 42 2.08 5.14 -10.52
C SER A 42 0.78 5.94 -10.54
N MET A 43 -0.24 5.43 -11.24
CA MET A 43 -1.60 6.01 -11.19
C MET A 43 -2.23 5.82 -9.81
N VAL A 44 -2.07 4.65 -9.19
CA VAL A 44 -2.60 4.37 -7.84
C VAL A 44 -1.99 5.30 -6.81
N ILE A 45 -0.66 5.52 -6.85
CA ILE A 45 0.04 6.46 -5.95
C ILE A 45 -0.61 7.85 -6.05
N GLN A 46 -0.72 8.41 -7.25
CA GLN A 46 -1.27 9.75 -7.46
C GLN A 46 -2.73 9.84 -6.98
N ILE A 47 -3.56 8.83 -7.24
CA ILE A 47 -4.96 8.79 -6.77
C ILE A 47 -5.02 8.76 -5.23
N CYS A 48 -4.15 8.00 -4.57
CA CYS A 48 -4.09 7.94 -3.12
C CYS A 48 -3.63 9.27 -2.51
N LYS A 49 -2.71 9.99 -3.16
CA LYS A 49 -2.30 11.33 -2.73
C LYS A 49 -3.41 12.36 -2.87
N ILE A 50 -4.16 12.34 -3.97
CA ILE A 50 -5.37 13.18 -4.12
C ILE A 50 -6.38 12.91 -2.99
N LYS A 51 -6.47 11.65 -2.55
CA LYS A 51 -7.33 11.24 -1.42
C LYS A 51 -6.73 11.51 -0.03
N ARG A 52 -5.55 12.13 0.05
CA ARG A 52 -4.83 12.45 1.29
C ARG A 52 -4.48 11.21 2.14
N LEU A 53 -4.11 10.13 1.47
CA LEU A 53 -3.54 8.94 2.12
C LEU A 53 -2.02 9.12 2.26
N LYS A 54 -1.45 8.43 3.24
CA LYS A 54 -0.01 8.18 3.31
C LYS A 54 0.32 6.98 2.43
N VAL A 55 1.24 7.13 1.50
CA VAL A 55 1.55 6.13 0.47
C VAL A 55 2.96 5.59 0.69
N ILE A 56 3.05 4.29 0.92
CA ILE A 56 4.29 3.52 0.89
C ILE A 56 4.37 2.81 -0.45
N GLY A 57 5.27 3.23 -1.33
CA GLY A 57 5.48 2.59 -2.62
C GLY A 57 6.65 1.62 -2.58
N SER A 58 6.61 0.56 -3.38
CA SER A 58 7.77 -0.30 -3.60
C SER A 58 8.33 -0.17 -5.01
N ALA A 59 9.66 -0.08 -5.11
CA ALA A 59 10.41 0.02 -6.36
C ALA A 59 11.73 -0.77 -6.23
N GLY A 60 12.24 -1.28 -7.35
CA GLY A 60 13.41 -2.17 -7.36
C GLY A 60 14.74 -1.55 -7.84
N THR A 61 14.75 -0.28 -8.23
CA THR A 61 15.96 0.45 -8.68
C THR A 61 15.90 1.90 -8.23
N ASP A 62 17.05 2.55 -8.00
CA ASP A 62 17.13 3.94 -7.52
C ASP A 62 16.37 4.91 -8.42
N ALA A 63 16.52 4.78 -9.74
CA ALA A 63 15.75 5.60 -10.70
C ALA A 63 14.23 5.45 -10.55
N LYS A 64 13.74 4.23 -10.23
CA LYS A 64 12.31 3.98 -9.99
C LYS A 64 11.87 4.52 -8.64
N VAL A 65 12.74 4.45 -7.63
CA VAL A 65 12.52 5.02 -6.29
C VAL A 65 12.34 6.53 -6.40
N ASP A 66 13.25 7.22 -7.09
CA ASP A 66 13.17 8.67 -7.30
C ASP A 66 11.93 9.06 -8.10
N PHE A 67 11.59 8.28 -9.13
CA PHE A 67 10.35 8.46 -9.88
C PHE A 67 9.12 8.39 -8.98
N ILE A 68 8.97 7.34 -8.15
CA ILE A 68 7.76 7.21 -7.33
C ILE A 68 7.68 8.23 -6.20
N ARG A 69 8.83 8.70 -5.67
CA ARG A 69 8.87 9.86 -4.76
C ARG A 69 8.36 11.11 -5.44
N SER A 70 8.79 11.37 -6.69
CA SER A 70 8.41 12.58 -7.44
C SER A 70 6.89 12.67 -7.70
N ILE A 71 6.21 11.53 -7.85
CA ILE A 71 4.75 11.46 -8.04
C ILE A 71 3.96 11.37 -6.73
N GLY A 72 4.65 11.41 -5.58
CA GLY A 72 4.05 11.61 -4.28
C GLY A 72 4.08 10.42 -3.32
N ALA A 73 4.85 9.36 -3.57
CA ALA A 73 5.08 8.35 -2.52
C ALA A 73 5.78 9.00 -1.31
N ASP A 74 5.22 8.83 -0.12
CA ASP A 74 5.77 9.40 1.12
C ASP A 74 6.97 8.59 1.63
N VAL A 75 6.90 7.28 1.43
CA VAL A 75 7.92 6.32 1.84
C VAL A 75 8.13 5.36 0.67
N VAL A 76 9.38 4.97 0.44
CA VAL A 76 9.70 3.97 -0.56
C VAL A 76 10.37 2.77 0.11
N SER A 77 9.72 1.62 0.01
CA SER A 77 10.28 0.34 0.46
C SER A 77 10.94 -0.36 -0.73
N ASP A 78 12.26 -0.37 -0.72
CA ASP A 78 13.09 -1.23 -1.56
C ASP A 78 13.57 -2.42 -0.69
N TYR A 79 13.50 -3.63 -1.25
CA TYR A 79 13.95 -4.87 -0.61
C TYR A 79 15.41 -4.83 -0.11
N LYS A 80 16.25 -3.98 -0.70
CA LYS A 80 17.68 -3.82 -0.38
C LYS A 80 17.95 -2.77 0.70
N THR A 81 17.14 -1.72 0.78
CA THR A 81 17.41 -0.56 1.67
C THR A 81 16.41 -0.41 2.79
N THR A 82 15.13 -0.73 2.58
CA THR A 82 14.09 -0.59 3.61
C THR A 82 13.08 -1.72 3.47
N PRO A 83 13.27 -2.83 4.22
CA PRO A 83 12.31 -3.92 4.25
C PRO A 83 10.93 -3.44 4.67
N PHE A 84 9.89 -4.04 4.09
CA PHE A 84 8.49 -3.71 4.39
C PHE A 84 8.16 -3.72 5.89
N ALA A 85 8.71 -4.68 6.64
CA ALA A 85 8.53 -4.79 8.08
C ALA A 85 9.10 -3.59 8.86
N ALA A 86 10.21 -3.00 8.39
CA ALA A 86 10.79 -1.81 9.01
C ALA A 86 9.89 -0.58 8.79
N ALA A 87 9.34 -0.43 7.57
CA ALA A 87 8.41 0.65 7.26
C ALA A 87 7.12 0.57 8.10
N LEU A 88 6.64 -0.63 8.40
CA LEU A 88 5.51 -0.87 9.31
C LEU A 88 5.81 -0.48 10.75
N GLN A 89 7.00 -0.81 11.25
CA GLN A 89 7.40 -0.42 12.61
C GLN A 89 7.52 1.09 12.77
N GLU A 90 8.08 1.77 11.76
CA GLU A 90 8.32 3.21 11.83
C GLU A 90 7.05 4.04 11.64
N HIS A 91 6.15 3.60 10.76
CA HIS A 91 5.02 4.43 10.34
C HIS A 91 3.66 3.96 10.87
N GLY A 92 3.60 2.78 11.46
CA GLY A 92 2.36 2.17 11.95
C GLY A 92 1.72 1.21 10.94
N PRO A 93 0.56 0.64 11.30
CA PRO A 93 -0.10 -0.37 10.49
C PRO A 93 -0.61 0.19 9.16
N ILE A 94 -0.59 -0.65 8.13
CA ILE A 94 -1.16 -0.34 6.82
C ILE A 94 -2.66 -0.67 6.81
N ASP A 95 -3.49 0.30 6.41
CA ASP A 95 -4.93 0.11 6.27
C ASP A 95 -5.32 -0.56 4.95
N LEU A 96 -4.52 -0.33 3.90
CA LEU A 96 -4.85 -0.66 2.52
C LEU A 96 -3.65 -1.26 1.80
N PHE A 97 -3.85 -2.32 1.04
CA PHE A 97 -2.78 -2.96 0.27
C PHE A 97 -3.14 -3.03 -1.21
N TRP A 98 -2.24 -2.55 -2.06
CA TRP A 98 -2.31 -2.71 -3.50
C TRP A 98 -1.16 -3.60 -3.97
N ASP A 99 -1.50 -4.78 -4.47
CA ASP A 99 -0.52 -5.72 -5.01
C ASP A 99 -0.74 -6.02 -6.49
N ASN A 100 0.32 -5.87 -7.28
CA ASN A 100 0.35 -6.32 -8.67
C ASN A 100 1.45 -7.38 -8.93
N VAL A 101 2.22 -7.78 -7.91
CA VAL A 101 3.39 -8.65 -8.10
C VAL A 101 3.15 -10.06 -7.55
N GLY A 102 2.52 -10.20 -6.38
CA GLY A 102 2.47 -11.47 -5.65
C GLY A 102 3.86 -11.85 -5.13
N GLY A 103 4.08 -11.77 -3.82
CA GLY A 103 5.39 -12.06 -3.22
C GLY A 103 5.35 -12.24 -1.70
N GLU A 104 6.48 -12.60 -1.10
CA GLU A 104 6.63 -12.91 0.34
C GLU A 104 6.21 -11.78 1.28
N GLN A 105 6.12 -10.53 0.80
CA GLN A 105 5.58 -9.42 1.60
C GLN A 105 4.11 -9.60 2.02
N LEU A 106 3.42 -10.59 1.46
CA LEU A 106 2.03 -10.93 1.72
C LEU A 106 1.84 -12.10 2.71
N HIS A 107 2.93 -12.71 3.20
CA HIS A 107 2.89 -13.91 4.05
C HIS A 107 3.27 -13.62 5.49
#